data_AF-A0A3D9LGS9-F1
#
_entry.id   AF-A0A3D9LGS9-F1
#
_cell.length_a   1.000
_cell.length_b   1.000
_cell.length_c   1.000
_cell.angle_alpha   90.00
_cell.angle_beta   90.00
_cell.angle_gamma   90.00
#
_symmetry.space_group_name_H-M   'P 1'
#
loop_
_entity.id
_entity.type
_entity.pdbx_description
1 polymer ?
#
loop_
_entity_poly.entity_id
_entity_poly.type
_entity_poly.pdbx_seq_one_letter_code
_entity_poly.pdbx_strand_id
1 'polypeptide(L)'
;MSQSYNNWEQYYHQVNVVFHGVIAASLIPFAYAFLETQKQFPDAPMVEGELLTVVKFALVVLAGGLLALAQMQRPKLIAKVREVDGLQPRLKAYLRKMLIYYMVLETAAVVAFVGLLVSKDQLFSLIYVVVIFTFSLTRPTFDRIARETGIPEKELKEWGKGN
;
A
#
# COMPACT_ATOMS: atom_id res chain seq x y z
N MET A 1 -23.71 22.91 14.56
CA MET A 1 -22.49 22.92 15.39
C MET A 1 -21.74 21.62 15.12
N SER A 2 -20.60 21.65 14.44
CA SER A 2 -19.79 20.44 14.23
C SER A 2 -19.20 20.03 15.58
N GLN A 3 -19.47 18.82 16.05
CA GLN A 3 -18.77 18.28 17.21
C GLN A 3 -17.27 18.32 16.92
N SER A 4 -16.48 18.88 17.83
CA SER A 4 -15.02 18.86 17.74
C SER A 4 -14.57 17.41 17.62
N TYR A 5 -13.99 17.03 16.48
CA TYR A 5 -13.49 15.67 16.29
C TYR A 5 -12.45 15.34 17.36
N ASN A 6 -12.60 14.17 17.97
CA ASN A 6 -11.65 13.59 18.90
C ASN A 6 -10.26 13.44 18.23
N ASN A 7 -9.17 13.75 18.95
CA ASN A 7 -7.80 13.72 18.42
C ASN A 7 -7.43 12.37 17.76
N TRP A 8 -7.88 11.26 18.37
CA TRP A 8 -7.69 9.92 17.84
C TRP A 8 -8.45 9.70 16.54
N GLU A 9 -9.69 10.16 16.46
CA GLU A 9 -10.51 10.02 15.24
C GLU A 9 -9.89 10.79 14.08
N GLN A 10 -9.39 12.00 14.32
CA GLN A 10 -8.69 12.79 13.31
C GLN A 10 -7.46 12.06 12.78
N TYR A 11 -6.62 11.54 13.68
CA TYR A 11 -5.44 10.79 13.31
C TYR A 11 -5.79 9.50 12.56
N TYR A 12 -6.74 8.72 13.07
CA TYR A 12 -7.18 7.47 12.43
C TYR A 12 -7.79 7.72 11.05
N HIS A 13 -8.57 8.80 10.90
CA HIS A 13 -9.09 9.23 9.62
C HIS A 13 -7.96 9.57 8.66
N GLN A 14 -6.95 10.34 9.08
CA GLN A 14 -5.79 10.68 8.28
C GLN A 14 -5.04 9.41 7.80
N VAL A 15 -4.80 8.44 8.69
CA VAL A 15 -4.14 7.18 8.32
C VAL A 15 -4.97 6.41 7.30
N ASN A 16 -6.29 6.34 7.46
CA ASN A 16 -7.17 5.65 6.52
C ASN A 16 -7.27 6.36 5.18
N VAL A 17 -7.34 7.68 5.15
CA VAL A 17 -7.32 8.45 3.89
C VAL A 17 -6.05 8.19 3.11
N VAL A 18 -4.89 8.18 3.78
CA VAL A 18 -3.61 7.83 3.14
C VAL A 18 -3.63 6.40 2.63
N PHE A 19 -4.04 5.43 3.45
CA PHE A 19 -4.07 4.02 3.07
C PHE A 19 -4.98 3.75 1.85
N HIS A 20 -6.24 4.20 1.90
CA HIS A 20 -7.19 3.98 0.81
C HIS A 20 -6.87 4.84 -0.41
N GLY A 21 -6.35 6.06 -0.20
CA GLY A 21 -5.93 6.95 -1.28
C GLY A 21 -4.79 6.35 -2.10
N VAL A 22 -3.80 5.73 -1.45
CA VAL A 22 -2.71 5.03 -2.15
C VAL A 22 -3.26 3.85 -2.96
N ILE A 23 -4.11 3.01 -2.38
CA ILE A 23 -4.70 1.86 -3.11
C ILE A 23 -5.55 2.33 -4.29
N ALA A 24 -6.38 3.36 -4.10
CA ALA A 24 -7.24 3.89 -5.15
C ALA A 24 -6.43 4.45 -6.34
N ALA A 25 -5.25 5.02 -6.07
CA ALA A 25 -4.38 5.60 -7.09
C ALA A 25 -3.94 4.58 -8.15
N SER A 26 -3.59 3.34 -7.75
CA SER A 26 -3.29 2.28 -8.72
C SER A 26 -4.52 1.49 -9.18
N LEU A 27 -5.56 1.36 -8.35
CA LEU A 27 -6.71 0.51 -8.67
C LEU A 27 -7.51 1.00 -9.88
N ILE A 28 -7.75 2.30 -9.98
CA ILE A 28 -8.50 2.90 -11.09
C ILE A 28 -7.78 2.67 -12.44
N PRO A 29 -6.50 3.06 -12.62
CA PRO A 29 -5.80 2.83 -13.88
C PRO A 29 -5.59 1.34 -14.17
N PHE A 30 -5.36 0.51 -13.14
CA PHE A 30 -5.25 -0.93 -13.32
C PHE A 30 -6.56 -1.55 -13.82
N ALA A 31 -7.70 -1.21 -13.22
CA ALA A 31 -9.00 -1.72 -13.65
C ALA A 31 -9.31 -1.35 -15.09
N TYR A 32 -9.00 -0.10 -15.49
CA TYR A 32 -9.11 0.33 -16.89
C TYR A 32 -8.23 -0.53 -17.82
N ALA A 33 -6.93 -0.67 -17.51
CA ALA A 33 -6.02 -1.48 -18.32
C ALA A 33 -6.44 -2.96 -18.40
N PHE A 34 -7.00 -3.49 -17.32
CA PHE A 34 -7.53 -4.85 -17.29
C PHE A 34 -8.75 -5.02 -18.21
N LEU A 35 -9.71 -4.09 -18.18
CA LEU A 35 -10.87 -4.14 -19.08
C LEU A 35 -10.45 -4.04 -20.55
N GLU A 36 -9.40 -3.26 -20.86
CA GLU A 36 -8.83 -3.19 -22.21
C GLU A 36 -8.32 -4.56 -22.70
N THR A 37 -7.81 -5.43 -21.81
CA THR A 37 -7.42 -6.80 -22.18
C THR A 37 -8.58 -7.75 -22.44
N GLN A 38 -9.81 -7.37 -22.05
CA GLN A 38 -11.01 -8.21 -22.18
C GLN A 38 -11.85 -7.88 -23.42
N LYS A 39 -11.42 -6.92 -24.25
CA LYS A 39 -12.10 -6.60 -25.51
C LYS A 39 -12.12 -7.82 -26.42
N GLN A 40 -13.19 -7.95 -27.22
CA GLN A 40 -13.33 -9.03 -28.22
C GLN A 40 -12.17 -9.03 -29.24
N PHE A 41 -11.63 -7.85 -29.53
CA PHE A 41 -10.44 -7.64 -30.34
C PHE A 41 -9.47 -6.78 -29.52
N PRO A 42 -8.64 -7.38 -28.65
CA PRO A 42 -7.68 -6.64 -27.87
C PRO A 42 -6.55 -6.13 -28.79
N ASP A 43 -6.06 -4.92 -28.50
CA ASP A 43 -4.89 -4.38 -29.20
C ASP A 43 -3.67 -5.29 -29.01
N ALA A 44 -2.78 -5.29 -30.00
CA ALA A 44 -1.51 -6.00 -29.91
C ALA A 44 -0.69 -5.51 -28.70
N PRO A 45 0.16 -6.37 -28.12
CA PRO A 45 1.12 -5.95 -27.11
C PRO A 45 1.99 -4.79 -27.60
N MET A 46 2.42 -3.92 -26.68
CA MET A 46 3.29 -2.79 -27.05
C MET A 46 4.70 -3.24 -27.46
N VAL A 47 5.10 -4.44 -27.04
CA VAL A 47 6.40 -5.06 -27.33
C VAL A 47 6.16 -6.48 -27.80
N GLU A 48 6.85 -6.91 -28.85
CA GLU A 48 6.69 -8.23 -29.47
C GLU A 48 8.00 -9.01 -29.51
N GLY A 49 7.92 -10.31 -29.83
CA GLY A 49 9.07 -11.19 -30.03
C GLY A 49 9.84 -11.53 -28.76
N GLU A 50 11.13 -11.84 -28.90
CA GLU A 50 12.00 -12.24 -27.77
C GLU A 50 12.14 -11.14 -26.71
N LEU A 51 12.09 -9.88 -27.13
CA LEU A 51 12.16 -8.74 -26.22
C LEU A 51 10.99 -8.72 -25.24
N LEU A 52 9.80 -9.15 -25.65
CA LEU A 52 8.63 -9.26 -24.76
C LEU A 52 8.91 -10.21 -23.59
N THR A 53 9.54 -11.36 -23.85
CA THR A 53 9.89 -12.33 -22.81
C THR A 53 10.87 -11.74 -21.79
N VAL A 54 11.89 -11.03 -22.26
CA VAL A 54 12.87 -10.36 -21.40
C VAL A 54 12.21 -9.28 -20.54
N VAL A 55 11.37 -8.44 -21.14
CA VAL A 55 10.64 -7.38 -20.42
C VAL A 55 9.70 -7.98 -19.38
N LYS A 56 8.95 -9.03 -19.72
CA LYS A 56 8.06 -9.72 -18.78
C LYS A 56 8.84 -10.26 -17.59
N PHE A 57 9.94 -10.97 -17.84
CA PHE A 57 10.77 -11.51 -16.77
C PHE A 57 11.31 -10.40 -15.86
N ALA A 58 11.84 -9.31 -16.43
CA ALA A 58 12.35 -8.18 -15.68
C ALA A 58 11.27 -7.54 -14.78
N LEU A 59 10.05 -7.34 -15.30
CA LEU A 59 8.95 -6.74 -14.54
C LEU A 59 8.43 -7.68 -13.44
N VAL A 60 8.37 -8.99 -13.69
CA VAL A 60 7.99 -9.98 -12.67
C VAL A 60 9.01 -10.00 -11.52
N VAL A 61 10.31 -10.04 -11.86
CA VAL A 61 11.39 -9.99 -10.86
C VAL A 61 11.35 -8.68 -10.08
N LEU A 62 11.11 -7.55 -10.74
CA LEU A 62 11.01 -6.25 -10.10
C LEU A 62 9.80 -6.18 -9.14
N ALA A 63 8.61 -6.59 -9.58
CA ALA A 63 7.41 -6.59 -8.74
C ALA A 63 7.57 -7.53 -7.53
N GLY A 64 8.08 -8.74 -7.75
CA GLY A 64 8.37 -9.70 -6.69
C GLY A 64 9.43 -9.19 -5.70
N GLY A 65 10.48 -8.55 -6.23
CA GLY A 65 11.54 -7.92 -5.43
C GLY A 65 11.02 -6.77 -4.56
N LEU A 66 10.15 -5.91 -5.10
CA LEU A 66 9.51 -4.82 -4.35
C LEU A 66 8.58 -5.36 -3.25
N LEU A 67 7.79 -6.40 -3.55
CA LEU A 67 6.96 -7.08 -2.55
C LEU A 67 7.80 -7.65 -1.41
N ALA A 68 8.87 -8.40 -1.74
CA ALA A 68 9.78 -8.95 -0.76
C ALA A 68 10.44 -7.84 0.07
N LEU A 69 10.93 -6.79 -0.58
CA LEU A 69 11.53 -5.62 0.07
C LEU A 69 10.57 -4.97 1.07
N ALA A 70 9.31 -4.76 0.68
CA ALA A 70 8.30 -4.20 1.57
C ALA A 70 8.14 -5.05 2.83
N GLN A 71 7.99 -6.37 2.69
CA GLN A 71 7.83 -7.27 3.85
C GLN A 71 9.07 -7.30 4.74
N MET A 72 10.27 -7.33 4.16
CA MET A 72 11.53 -7.34 4.90
C MET A 72 11.78 -6.01 5.64
N GLN A 73 11.36 -4.88 5.09
CA GLN A 73 11.55 -3.57 5.72
C GLN A 73 10.53 -3.28 6.81
N ARG A 74 9.31 -3.81 6.70
CA ARG A 74 8.21 -3.58 7.65
C ARG A 74 8.61 -3.71 9.13
N PRO A 75 9.21 -4.82 9.60
CA PRO A 75 9.59 -4.93 11.01
C PRO A 75 10.63 -3.87 11.44
N LYS A 76 11.56 -3.51 10.55
CA LYS A 76 12.57 -2.47 10.81
C LYS A 76 11.92 -1.09 10.92
N LEU A 77 10.91 -0.82 10.09
CA LEU A 77 10.14 0.42 10.14
C LEU A 77 9.36 0.52 11.46
N ILE A 78 8.71 -0.55 11.90
CA ILE A 78 7.95 -0.59 13.16
C ILE A 78 8.88 -0.48 14.38
N ALA A 79 10.05 -1.13 14.37
CA ALA A 79 11.03 -1.01 15.46
C ALA A 79 11.41 0.47 15.68
N LYS A 80 11.71 1.21 14.61
CA LYS A 80 12.03 2.64 14.66
C LYS A 80 10.87 3.52 15.16
N VAL A 81 9.63 3.07 15.05
CA VAL A 81 8.48 3.80 15.63
C VAL A 81 8.50 3.69 17.15
N ARG A 82 8.81 2.50 17.68
CA ARG A 82 8.80 2.24 19.13
C ARG A 82 9.91 2.98 19.89
N GLU A 83 11.00 3.29 19.20
CA GLU A 83 12.12 4.09 19.72
C GLU A 83 11.78 5.58 19.88
N VAL A 84 10.65 6.06 19.35
CA VAL A 84 10.26 7.47 19.44
C VAL A 84 9.56 7.75 20.78
N ASP A 85 10.05 8.72 21.53
CA ASP A 85 9.45 9.15 22.79
C ASP A 85 8.23 10.05 22.58
N GLY A 86 7.25 9.88 23.47
CA GLY A 86 5.99 10.63 23.47
C GLY A 86 4.92 10.09 22.52
N LEU A 87 3.66 10.20 22.93
CA LEU A 87 2.50 9.68 22.19
C LEU A 87 2.35 10.30 20.79
N GLN A 88 2.26 11.64 20.70
CA GLN A 88 2.04 12.31 19.40
C GLN A 88 3.21 12.16 18.43
N PRO A 89 4.49 12.34 18.85
CA PRO A 89 5.62 12.10 17.95
C PRO A 89 5.67 10.66 17.45
N ARG A 90 5.34 9.68 18.29
CA ARG A 90 5.29 8.27 17.93
C ARG A 90 4.21 7.95 16.91
N LEU A 91 3.00 8.51 17.07
CA LEU A 91 1.93 8.39 16.07
C LEU A 91 2.31 9.04 14.72
N LYS A 92 2.92 10.24 14.74
CA LYS A 92 3.43 10.86 13.52
C LYS A 92 4.51 10.02 12.84
N ALA A 93 5.42 9.44 13.63
CA ALA A 93 6.44 8.54 13.14
C ALA A 93 5.82 7.29 12.50
N TYR A 94 4.80 6.70 13.13
CA TYR A 94 4.06 5.57 12.57
C TYR A 94 3.50 5.88 11.19
N LEU A 95 2.74 6.97 11.04
CA LEU A 95 2.17 7.37 9.76
C LEU A 95 3.25 7.55 8.69
N ARG A 96 4.36 8.23 9.02
CA ARG A 96 5.47 8.44 8.07
C ARG A 96 6.12 7.12 7.64
N LYS A 97 6.30 6.18 8.57
CA LYS A 97 6.91 4.87 8.27
C LYS A 97 5.96 3.97 7.49
N MET A 98 4.66 3.99 7.80
CA MET A 98 3.66 3.28 7.04
C MET A 98 3.47 3.85 5.64
N LEU A 99 3.57 5.17 5.46
CA LEU A 99 3.58 5.78 4.13
C LEU A 99 4.72 5.23 3.26
N ILE A 100 5.94 5.12 3.79
CA ILE A 100 7.08 4.52 3.05
C ILE A 100 6.73 3.09 2.65
N TYR A 101 6.20 2.28 3.58
CA TYR A 101 5.79 0.91 3.30
C TYR A 101 4.72 0.84 2.19
N TYR A 102 3.69 1.68 2.27
CA TYR A 102 2.62 1.76 1.26
C TYR A 102 3.15 2.21 -0.10
N MET A 103 4.08 3.16 -0.16
CA MET A 103 4.69 3.60 -1.42
C MET A 103 5.50 2.49 -2.10
N VAL A 104 6.20 1.63 -1.34
CA VAL A 104 6.91 0.48 -1.92
C VAL A 104 5.92 -0.55 -2.49
N LEU A 105 4.85 -0.86 -1.77
CA LEU A 105 3.79 -1.74 -2.28
C LEU A 105 3.09 -1.15 -3.51
N GLU A 106 2.79 0.14 -3.49
CA GLU A 106 2.19 0.85 -4.60
C GLU A 106 3.10 0.85 -5.83
N THR A 107 4.41 0.98 -5.63
CA THR A 107 5.37 0.82 -6.74
C THR A 107 5.29 -0.57 -7.35
N ALA A 108 5.13 -1.63 -6.54
CA ALA A 108 4.91 -2.99 -7.06
C ALA A 108 3.58 -3.12 -7.84
N ALA A 109 2.51 -2.47 -7.35
CA ALA A 109 1.23 -2.40 -8.05
C ALA A 109 1.34 -1.68 -9.40
N VAL A 110 2.07 -0.55 -9.46
CA VAL A 110 2.35 0.19 -10.70
C VAL A 110 3.18 -0.65 -11.67
N VAL A 111 4.18 -1.39 -11.20
CA VAL A 111 4.96 -2.31 -12.05
C VAL A 111 4.05 -3.39 -12.65
N ALA A 112 3.12 -3.95 -11.86
CA ALA A 112 2.15 -4.91 -12.37
C ALA A 112 1.20 -4.28 -13.41
N PHE A 113 0.70 -3.07 -13.15
CA PHE A 113 -0.08 -2.30 -14.12
C PHE A 113 0.68 -2.06 -15.44
N VAL A 114 1.93 -1.62 -15.37
CA VAL A 114 2.79 -1.41 -16.55
C VAL A 114 3.01 -2.73 -17.29
N GLY A 115 3.26 -3.83 -16.57
CA GLY A 115 3.41 -5.15 -17.18
C GLY A 115 2.16 -5.59 -17.93
N LEU A 116 0.97 -5.38 -17.35
CA LEU A 116 -0.30 -5.67 -18.01
C LEU A 116 -0.50 -4.81 -19.26
N LEU A 117 -0.20 -3.52 -19.20
CA LEU A 117 -0.31 -2.63 -20.36
C LEU A 117 0.62 -3.04 -21.51
N VAL A 118 1.87 -3.35 -21.19
CA VAL A 118 2.90 -3.65 -22.20
C VAL A 118 2.69 -5.03 -22.81
N SER A 119 2.39 -6.05 -21.99
CA SER A 119 2.37 -7.45 -22.44
C SER A 119 0.98 -8.02 -22.68
N LYS A 120 -0.07 -7.39 -22.13
CA LYS A 120 -1.45 -7.91 -22.09
C LYS A 120 -1.57 -9.29 -21.40
N ASP A 121 -0.57 -9.68 -20.61
CA ASP A 121 -0.52 -10.97 -19.93
C ASP A 121 -1.24 -10.94 -18.56
N GLN A 122 -2.12 -11.90 -18.33
CA GLN A 122 -2.88 -12.06 -17.10
C GLN A 122 -2.03 -12.40 -15.87
N LEU A 123 -0.78 -12.85 -16.04
CA LEU A 123 0.18 -12.99 -14.95
C LEU A 123 0.32 -11.68 -14.16
N PHE A 124 0.33 -10.54 -14.84
CA PHE A 124 0.42 -9.25 -14.16
C PHE A 124 -0.84 -8.90 -13.37
N SER A 125 -2.01 -9.38 -13.81
CA SER A 125 -3.24 -9.29 -13.02
C SER A 125 -3.14 -10.09 -11.73
N LEU A 126 -2.58 -11.29 -11.78
CA LEU A 126 -2.34 -12.09 -10.58
C LEU A 126 -1.36 -11.39 -9.62
N ILE A 127 -0.27 -10.83 -10.13
CA ILE A 127 0.69 -10.06 -9.32
C ILE A 127 0.00 -8.87 -8.66
N TYR A 128 -0.81 -8.12 -9.40
CA TYR A 128 -1.55 -6.99 -8.86
C TYR A 128 -2.49 -7.42 -7.72
N VAL A 129 -3.23 -8.52 -7.89
CA VAL A 129 -4.10 -9.10 -6.84
C VAL A 129 -3.29 -9.47 -5.60
N VAL A 130 -2.10 -10.05 -5.75
CA VAL A 130 -1.20 -10.36 -4.62
C VAL A 130 -0.77 -9.08 -3.88
N VAL A 131 -0.47 -8.00 -4.61
CA VAL A 131 -0.13 -6.69 -4.01
C VAL A 131 -1.31 -6.13 -3.23
N ILE A 132 -2.51 -6.12 -3.81
CA ILE A 132 -3.73 -5.64 -3.12
C ILE A 132 -4.09 -6.51 -1.92
N PHE A 133 -3.92 -7.83 -2.03
CA PHE A 133 -4.09 -8.73 -0.89
C PHE A 133 -3.12 -8.38 0.23
N THR A 134 -1.86 -8.06 -0.10
CA THR A 134 -0.84 -7.60 0.85
C THR A 134 -1.22 -6.27 1.53
N PHE A 135 -1.82 -5.33 0.78
CA PHE A 135 -2.41 -4.13 1.38
C PHE A 135 -3.51 -4.49 2.40
N SER A 136 -4.41 -5.43 2.06
CA SER A 136 -5.48 -5.85 2.97
C SER A 136 -4.93 -6.43 4.28
N LEU A 137 -3.86 -7.24 4.20
CA LEU A 137 -3.15 -7.78 5.35
C LEU A 137 -2.50 -6.70 6.21
N THR A 138 -2.28 -5.49 5.70
CA THR A 138 -1.64 -4.37 6.41
C THR A 138 -2.55 -3.18 6.67
N ARG A 139 -3.86 -3.39 6.53
CA ARG A 139 -4.89 -2.39 6.86
C ARG A 139 -4.67 -1.80 8.26
N PRO A 140 -4.64 -0.46 8.41
CA PRO A 140 -4.48 0.20 9.69
C PRO A 140 -5.78 0.09 10.49
N THR A 141 -5.81 -0.78 11.50
CA THR A 141 -6.90 -0.86 12.48
C THR A 141 -6.45 -0.28 13.81
N PHE A 142 -7.38 0.07 14.69
CA PHE A 142 -7.09 0.55 16.04
C PHE A 142 -6.08 -0.36 16.76
N ASP A 143 -6.42 -1.65 16.86
CA ASP A 143 -5.60 -2.66 17.55
C ASP A 143 -4.22 -2.84 16.91
N ARG A 144 -4.15 -2.74 15.56
CA ARG A 144 -2.89 -2.83 14.85
C ARG A 144 -1.99 -1.64 15.16
N ILE A 145 -2.54 -0.42 15.12
CA ILE A 145 -1.78 0.80 15.43
C ILE A 145 -1.29 0.75 16.88
N ALA A 146 -2.14 0.39 17.84
CA ALA A 146 -1.76 0.23 19.24
C ALA A 146 -0.62 -0.80 19.40
N ARG A 147 -0.76 -1.98 18.82
CA ARG A 147 0.26 -3.04 18.88
C ARG A 147 1.57 -2.65 18.22
N GLU A 148 1.52 -1.98 17.07
CA GLU A 148 2.73 -1.64 16.30
C GLU A 148 3.49 -0.48 16.92
N THR A 149 2.77 0.54 17.38
CA THR A 149 3.36 1.67 18.12
C THR A 149 3.78 1.27 19.54
N GLY A 150 3.20 0.20 20.11
CA GLY A 150 3.42 -0.17 21.51
C GLY A 150 2.76 0.80 22.49
N ILE A 151 1.84 1.66 22.04
CA ILE A 151 1.07 2.56 22.90
C ILE A 151 -0.13 1.76 23.45
N PRO A 152 -0.35 1.72 24.77
CA PRO A 152 -1.53 1.10 25.35
C PRO A 152 -2.83 1.71 24.82
N GLU A 153 -3.83 0.89 24.54
CA GLU A 153 -5.12 1.37 24.03
C GLU A 153 -5.79 2.41 24.94
N LYS A 154 -5.59 2.28 26.26
CA LYS A 154 -6.10 3.23 27.25
C LYS A 154 -5.53 4.63 27.01
N GLU A 155 -4.23 4.73 26.75
CA GLU A 155 -3.55 6.00 26.51
C GLU A 155 -4.04 6.64 25.19
N LEU A 156 -4.27 5.83 24.15
CA LEU A 156 -4.86 6.32 22.89
C LEU A 156 -6.30 6.82 23.07
N LYS A 157 -7.11 6.10 23.85
CA LYS A 157 -8.50 6.50 24.18
C LYS A 157 -8.52 7.78 25.01
N GLU A 158 -7.61 7.93 25.97
CA GLU A 158 -7.48 9.13 26.80
C GLU A 158 -7.01 10.33 25.97
N TRP A 159 -5.97 10.18 25.14
CA TRP A 159 -5.52 11.23 24.23
C TRP A 159 -6.63 11.70 23.29
N GLY A 160 -7.49 10.77 22.87
CA GLY A 160 -8.62 11.07 22.02
C GLY A 160 -9.67 12.00 22.65
N LYS A 161 -9.92 11.86 23.96
CA LYS A 161 -10.95 12.64 24.65
C LYS A 161 -10.71 14.15 24.64
N GLY A 162 -9.49 14.58 24.29
CA GLY A 162 -9.09 15.98 24.34
C GLY A 162 -8.89 16.42 25.80
N ASN A 163 -7.77 17.07 26.08
CA ASN A 163 -7.70 17.96 27.24
C ASN A 163 -8.26 19.32 26.81
#